data_AF-A0A9P8B8T8-F1
#
_entry.id   AF-A0A9P8B8T8-F1
#
_cell.length_a   1.000
_cell.length_b   1.000
_cell.length_c   1.000
_cell.angle_alpha   90.00
_cell.angle_beta   90.00
_cell.angle_gamma   90.00
#
_symmetry.space_group_name_H-M   'P 1'
#
loop_
_entity.id
_entity.type
_entity.pdbx_description
1 polymer ?
#
loop_
_entity_poly.entity_id
_entity_poly.type
_entity_poly.pdbx_seq_one_letter_code
_entity_poly.pdbx_strand_id
1 'polypeptide(L)'
;MSSTSTSITSPRRACVPHPTPDPSVFDLNDIQGDVFPSFPKKCEWFIFFDIQDPTAFKKALCDFIPKITTAARVMNNLKAVNLAQQSTTPAHEYHSQAPFHYGRKERKLVSMKQYQIALTKAGFDVLGVTGKLQDTDFDAGQLADAFNLGDRPGPGSTAAKFVPDWEPVWRENVLHGVILIA
;
A
#
# COMPACT_ATOMS: atom_id res chain seq x y z
N MET A 1 5.20 -22.52 47.45
CA MET A 1 5.68 -21.54 46.45
C MET A 1 4.67 -21.54 45.31
N SER A 2 3.74 -20.58 45.31
CA SER A 2 2.68 -20.47 44.30
C SER A 2 3.08 -19.36 43.32
N SER A 3 3.36 -19.71 42.07
CA SER A 3 3.69 -18.75 41.02
C SER A 3 2.43 -18.36 40.27
N THR A 4 1.96 -17.15 40.52
CA THR A 4 0.88 -16.50 39.75
C THR A 4 1.44 -16.06 38.40
N SER A 5 1.04 -16.75 37.32
CA SER A 5 1.33 -16.34 35.94
C SER A 5 0.44 -15.15 35.57
N THR A 6 1.04 -13.97 35.44
CA THR A 6 0.35 -12.76 34.99
C THR A 6 0.31 -12.76 33.45
N SER A 7 -0.87 -13.02 32.88
CA SER A 7 -1.11 -12.88 31.44
C SER A 7 -1.02 -11.42 31.03
N ILE A 8 0.11 -11.01 30.44
CA ILE A 8 0.29 -9.71 29.80
C ILE A 8 -0.48 -9.73 28.47
N THR A 9 -1.66 -9.14 28.45
CA THR A 9 -2.36 -8.81 27.21
C THR A 9 -1.62 -7.67 26.51
N SER A 10 -0.92 -7.99 25.42
CA SER A 10 -0.37 -6.99 24.51
C SER A 10 -1.51 -6.08 24.01
N PRO A 11 -1.41 -4.75 24.18
CA PRO A 11 -2.43 -3.85 23.66
C PRO A 11 -2.45 -3.98 22.13
N ARG A 12 -3.60 -4.42 21.60
CA ARG A 12 -3.87 -4.36 20.15
C ARG A 12 -3.61 -2.93 19.71
N ARG A 13 -2.86 -2.73 18.62
CA ARG A 13 -2.70 -1.41 17.97
C ARG A 13 -4.10 -0.82 17.77
N ALA A 14 -4.53 0.05 18.68
CA ALA A 14 -5.61 0.95 18.42
C ALA A 14 -5.16 1.78 17.23
N CYS A 15 -5.97 1.82 16.17
CA CYS A 15 -5.85 2.84 15.16
C CYS A 15 -6.06 4.15 15.91
N VAL A 16 -4.97 4.81 16.31
CA VAL A 16 -5.05 6.15 16.90
C VAL A 16 -5.68 7.01 15.80
N PRO A 17 -6.83 7.65 16.05
CA PRO A 17 -7.42 8.54 15.07
C PRO A 17 -6.38 9.60 14.74
N HIS A 18 -5.84 9.55 13.52
CA HIS A 18 -4.95 10.61 13.08
C HIS A 18 -5.80 11.88 13.00
N PRO A 19 -5.34 13.02 13.54
CA PRO A 19 -6.04 14.28 13.34
C PRO A 19 -6.28 14.47 11.85
N THR A 20 -7.52 14.83 11.50
CA THR A 20 -7.86 15.12 10.11
C THR A 20 -7.13 16.41 9.72
N PRO A 21 -6.41 16.43 8.58
CA PRO A 21 -5.80 17.65 8.07
C PRO A 21 -6.86 18.74 7.93
N ASP A 22 -6.48 19.99 8.16
CA ASP A 22 -7.37 21.13 7.95
C ASP A 22 -7.86 21.13 6.49
N PRO A 23 -9.17 20.99 6.24
CA PRO A 23 -9.71 20.95 4.88
C PRO A 23 -9.57 22.28 4.13
N SER A 24 -9.27 23.38 4.82
CA SER A 24 -8.90 24.65 4.18
C SER A 24 -7.47 24.66 3.63
N VAL A 25 -6.66 23.67 4.02
CA VAL A 25 -5.26 23.49 3.60
C VAL A 25 -5.08 22.28 2.69
N PHE A 26 -5.84 21.19 2.91
CA PHE A 26 -5.73 19.95 2.13
C PHE A 26 -7.11 19.43 1.70
N ASP A 27 -7.34 19.33 0.39
CA ASP A 27 -8.52 18.62 -0.13
C ASP A 27 -8.27 17.10 -0.11
N LEU A 28 -8.89 16.41 0.84
CA LEU A 28 -8.80 14.96 0.97
C LEU A 28 -9.44 14.19 -0.21
N ASN A 29 -10.15 14.86 -1.11
CA ASN A 29 -10.66 14.27 -2.34
C ASN A 29 -9.64 14.30 -3.48
N ASP A 30 -8.59 15.12 -3.37
CA ASP A 30 -7.52 15.25 -4.37
C ASP A 30 -6.21 14.57 -3.93
N ILE A 31 -6.26 13.81 -2.82
CA ILE A 31 -5.13 13.03 -2.31
C ILE A 31 -5.46 11.55 -2.48
N GLN A 32 -4.56 10.78 -3.11
CA GLN A 32 -4.68 9.32 -3.18
C GLN A 32 -4.55 8.68 -1.80
N GLY A 33 -5.37 7.67 -1.52
CA GLY A 33 -5.61 7.22 -0.16
C GLY A 33 -4.43 6.53 0.51
N ASP A 34 -3.55 5.80 -0.18
CA ASP A 34 -2.41 5.15 0.48
C ASP A 34 -1.22 6.11 0.74
N VAL A 35 -1.37 7.41 0.41
CA VAL A 35 -0.49 8.48 0.91
C VAL A 35 -0.87 8.83 2.34
N PHE A 36 -2.15 9.13 2.58
CA PHE A 36 -2.67 9.45 3.90
C PHE A 36 -4.21 9.37 3.94
N PRO A 37 -4.84 8.68 4.90
CA PRO A 37 -4.27 7.62 5.74
C PRO A 37 -4.15 6.29 4.95
N SER A 38 -3.17 5.45 5.26
CA SER A 38 -2.97 4.18 4.54
C SER A 38 -4.22 3.28 4.46
N PHE A 39 -4.33 2.52 3.36
CA PHE A 39 -5.42 1.60 3.10
C PHE A 39 -5.58 0.55 4.21
N PRO A 40 -6.79 0.36 4.77
CA PRO A 40 -7.09 -0.84 5.54
C PRO A 40 -7.10 -2.04 4.61
N LYS A 41 -6.19 -3.00 4.82
CA LYS A 41 -5.97 -4.12 3.87
C LYS A 41 -5.70 -5.46 4.57
N LYS A 42 -6.02 -6.54 3.87
CA LYS A 42 -5.67 -7.93 4.24
C LYS A 42 -4.71 -8.57 3.26
N CYS A 43 -4.81 -8.17 2.00
CA CYS A 43 -3.89 -8.47 0.93
C CYS A 43 -3.70 -7.21 0.11
N GLU A 44 -2.65 -7.19 -0.69
CA GLU A 44 -2.38 -6.10 -1.61
C GLU A 44 -1.68 -6.68 -2.84
N TRP A 45 -2.06 -6.17 -4.00
CA TRP A 45 -1.46 -6.52 -5.28
C TRP A 45 -0.78 -5.30 -5.85
N PHE A 46 0.46 -5.47 -6.28
CA PHE A 46 1.21 -4.47 -7.03
C PHE A 46 1.28 -4.92 -8.48
N ILE A 47 0.63 -4.18 -9.37
CA ILE A 47 0.63 -4.44 -10.81
C ILE A 47 1.56 -3.42 -11.45
N PHE A 48 2.79 -3.83 -11.72
CA PHE A 48 3.76 -3.02 -12.46
C PHE A 48 3.47 -3.10 -13.95
N PHE A 49 3.64 -1.99 -14.65
CA PHE A 49 3.31 -1.90 -16.07
C PHE A 49 4.24 -0.96 -16.82
N ASP A 50 4.31 -1.21 -18.11
CA ASP A 50 4.91 -0.38 -19.14
C ASP A 50 3.81 0.11 -20.11
N ILE A 51 3.76 1.41 -20.30
CA ILE A 51 2.87 2.09 -21.26
C ILE A 51 3.39 1.86 -22.69
N GLN A 52 2.61 1.14 -23.50
CA GLN A 52 2.89 0.84 -24.90
C GLN A 52 2.28 1.86 -25.89
N ASP A 53 1.06 2.33 -25.60
CA ASP A 53 0.38 3.40 -26.34
C ASP A 53 -0.02 4.52 -25.38
N PRO A 54 0.72 5.65 -25.36
CA PRO A 54 0.43 6.77 -24.46
C PRO A 54 -0.96 7.38 -24.67
N THR A 55 -1.49 7.36 -25.90
CA THR A 55 -2.80 7.95 -26.22
C THR A 55 -3.91 7.06 -25.70
N ALA A 56 -3.83 5.75 -25.98
CA ALA A 56 -4.79 4.78 -25.45
C ALA A 56 -4.73 4.73 -23.91
N PHE A 57 -3.52 4.79 -23.33
CA PHE A 57 -3.34 4.81 -21.89
C PHE A 57 -4.00 6.03 -21.24
N LYS A 58 -3.77 7.24 -21.75
CA LYS A 58 -4.41 8.46 -21.23
C LYS A 58 -5.93 8.35 -21.25
N LYS A 59 -6.50 7.80 -22.32
CA LYS A 59 -7.94 7.55 -22.43
C LYS A 59 -8.42 6.56 -21.37
N ALA A 60 -7.76 5.42 -21.24
CA ALA A 60 -8.11 4.41 -20.23
C ALA A 60 -7.93 4.94 -18.79
N LEU A 61 -6.94 5.81 -18.56
CA LEU A 61 -6.71 6.45 -17.28
C LEU A 61 -7.87 7.37 -16.89
N CYS A 62 -8.47 8.13 -17.83
CA CYS A 62 -9.68 8.91 -17.56
C CYS A 62 -10.83 8.04 -17.03
N ASP A 63 -11.01 6.83 -17.54
CA ASP A 63 -12.03 5.88 -17.06
C ASP A 63 -11.65 5.24 -15.72
N PHE A 64 -10.36 5.22 -15.39
CA PHE A 64 -9.84 4.65 -14.15
C PHE A 64 -9.79 5.65 -12.99
N ILE A 65 -9.56 6.94 -13.26
CA ILE A 65 -9.48 8.00 -12.23
C ILE A 65 -10.66 7.96 -11.23
N PRO A 66 -11.93 7.82 -11.66
CA PRO A 66 -13.06 7.73 -10.73
C PRO A 66 -13.02 6.53 -9.77
N LYS A 67 -12.19 5.52 -10.05
CA LYS A 67 -12.02 4.31 -9.21
C LYS A 67 -10.89 4.47 -8.19
N ILE A 68 -9.97 5.42 -8.40
CA ILE A 68 -8.88 5.70 -7.45
C ILE A 68 -9.50 6.07 -6.10
N THR A 69 -8.98 5.45 -5.04
CA THR A 69 -9.49 5.66 -3.69
C THR A 69 -8.82 6.88 -3.11
N THR A 70 -9.60 7.91 -2.80
CA THR A 70 -9.12 9.15 -2.19
C THR A 70 -8.90 9.01 -0.68
N ALA A 71 -8.10 9.89 -0.08
CA ALA A 71 -7.91 9.98 1.37
C ALA A 71 -9.25 10.07 2.12
N ALA A 72 -10.17 10.89 1.63
CA ALA A 72 -11.52 11.03 2.18
C ALA A 72 -12.28 9.68 2.17
N ARG A 73 -12.15 8.90 1.09
CA ARG A 73 -12.78 7.57 0.99
C ARG A 73 -12.15 6.57 1.96
N VAL A 74 -10.83 6.62 2.17
CA VAL A 74 -10.17 5.75 3.15
C VAL A 74 -10.65 6.03 4.57
N MET A 75 -10.84 7.29 4.94
CA MET A 75 -11.41 7.65 6.25
C MET A 75 -12.79 7.01 6.49
N ASN A 76 -13.63 6.93 5.45
CA ASN A 76 -14.92 6.24 5.53
C ASN A 76 -14.75 4.72 5.63
N ASN A 77 -13.82 4.14 4.87
CA ASN A 77 -13.50 2.71 4.96
C ASN A 77 -13.02 2.32 6.37
N LEU A 78 -12.15 3.13 7.00
CA LEU A 78 -11.68 2.92 8.37
C LEU A 78 -12.82 2.98 9.38
N LYS A 79 -13.76 3.94 9.24
CA LYS A 79 -14.97 3.98 10.07
C LYS A 79 -15.80 2.70 9.92
N ALA A 80 -16.02 2.23 8.69
CA ALA A 80 -16.75 0.99 8.44
C ALA A 80 -16.07 -0.25 9.06
N VAL A 81 -14.73 -0.33 8.95
CA VAL A 81 -13.94 -1.40 9.59
C VAL A 81 -14.08 -1.34 11.11
N ASN A 82 -13.96 -0.15 11.71
CA ASN A 82 -14.09 0.03 13.16
C ASN A 82 -15.50 -0.37 13.65
N LEU A 83 -16.55 0.04 12.93
CA LEU A 83 -17.93 -0.34 13.24
C LEU A 83 -18.15 -1.86 13.12
N ALA A 84 -17.62 -2.49 12.05
CA ALA A 84 -17.70 -3.93 11.88
C ALA A 84 -16.99 -4.68 13.02
N GLN A 85 -15.81 -4.20 13.44
CA GLN A 85 -15.06 -4.76 14.56
C GLN A 85 -15.76 -4.60 15.92
N GLN A 86 -16.50 -3.51 16.13
CA GLN A 86 -17.29 -3.31 17.35
C GLN A 86 -18.55 -4.19 17.35
N SER A 87 -19.15 -4.43 16.18
CA SER A 87 -20.39 -5.21 16.02
C SER A 87 -20.22 -6.73 16.11
N THR A 88 -18.99 -7.24 16.30
CA THR A 88 -18.75 -8.68 16.43
C THR A 88 -19.30 -9.19 17.77
N THR A 89 -20.43 -9.88 17.69
CA THR A 89 -21.03 -10.65 18.78
C THR A 89 -20.05 -11.72 19.27
N PRO A 90 -20.12 -12.15 20.54
CA PRO A 90 -19.45 -13.36 20.97
C PRO A 90 -19.83 -14.49 20.02
N ALA A 91 -18.84 -15.26 19.54
CA ALA A 91 -19.11 -16.48 18.80
C ALA A 91 -20.08 -17.33 19.64
N HIS A 92 -21.10 -17.89 18.99
CA HIS A 92 -22.14 -18.71 19.62
C HIS A 92 -21.61 -19.45 20.85
N GLU A 93 -22.20 -19.17 22.01
CA GLU A 93 -22.01 -19.91 23.25
C GLU A 93 -22.59 -21.32 23.07
N TYR A 94 -21.95 -22.13 22.23
CA TYR A 94 -22.23 -23.55 22.17
C TYR A 94 -21.70 -24.15 23.47
N HIS A 95 -22.62 -24.63 24.31
CA HIS A 95 -22.36 -25.44 25.49
C HIS A 95 -21.69 -26.78 25.11
N SER A 96 -20.47 -26.75 24.59
CA SER A 96 -19.64 -27.95 24.48
C SER A 96 -18.75 -28.00 25.71
N GLN A 97 -18.91 -29.05 26.51
CA GLN A 97 -18.11 -29.39 27.71
C GLN A 97 -16.65 -29.77 27.37
N ALA A 98 -16.00 -29.05 26.46
CA ALA A 98 -14.62 -29.28 26.05
C ALA A 98 -13.71 -28.23 26.72
N PRO A 99 -12.76 -28.62 27.58
CA PRO A 99 -12.08 -27.70 28.51
C PRO A 99 -11.04 -26.75 27.87
N PHE A 100 -10.98 -26.60 26.54
CA PHE A 100 -9.92 -25.84 25.86
C PHE A 100 -10.32 -25.18 24.53
N HIS A 101 -11.56 -24.67 24.38
CA HIS A 101 -11.88 -23.80 23.26
C HIS A 101 -11.54 -22.34 23.59
N TYR A 102 -10.38 -21.87 23.14
CA TYR A 102 -10.14 -20.43 22.98
C TYR A 102 -11.12 -19.90 21.93
N GLY A 103 -12.28 -19.42 22.37
CA GLY A 103 -13.33 -18.88 21.51
C GLY A 103 -12.78 -17.79 20.60
N ARG A 104 -12.55 -18.12 19.33
CA ARG A 104 -12.22 -17.12 18.30
C ARG A 104 -13.50 -16.34 18.04
N LYS A 105 -13.60 -15.10 18.54
CA LYS A 105 -14.62 -14.16 18.06
C LYS A 105 -14.50 -14.07 16.54
N GLU A 106 -15.51 -14.55 15.82
CA GLU A 106 -15.57 -14.36 14.37
C GLU A 106 -15.59 -12.86 14.10
N ARG A 107 -14.59 -12.37 13.35
CA ARG A 107 -14.49 -10.95 13.04
C ARG A 107 -15.29 -10.68 11.78
N LYS A 108 -16.28 -9.80 11.87
CA LYS A 108 -17.02 -9.29 10.72
C LYS A 108 -16.04 -8.52 9.84
N LEU A 109 -15.81 -9.02 8.62
CA LEU A 109 -14.99 -8.36 7.62
C LEU A 109 -15.87 -7.44 6.78
N VAL A 110 -15.35 -6.27 6.45
CA VAL A 110 -15.94 -5.40 5.45
C VAL A 110 -15.29 -5.73 4.12
N SER A 111 -16.10 -6.14 3.14
CA SER A 111 -15.62 -6.33 1.77
C SER A 111 -15.42 -4.95 1.14
N MET A 112 -14.19 -4.66 0.73
CA MET A 112 -13.84 -3.44 0.02
C MET A 112 -12.71 -3.72 -0.96
N LYS A 113 -12.61 -2.86 -1.97
CA LYS A 113 -11.48 -2.78 -2.90
C LYS A 113 -11.02 -1.34 -2.98
N GLN A 114 -9.72 -1.14 -2.92
CA GLN A 114 -9.08 0.17 -2.94
C GLN A 114 -8.01 0.19 -4.04
N TYR A 115 -7.87 1.34 -4.68
CA TYR A 115 -7.02 1.51 -5.84
C TYR A 115 -6.15 2.75 -5.69
N GLN A 116 -4.88 2.62 -6.03
CA GLN A 116 -3.92 3.72 -6.18
C GLN A 116 -3.07 3.48 -7.44
N ILE A 117 -2.60 4.56 -8.05
CA ILE A 117 -1.64 4.51 -9.15
C ILE A 117 -0.46 5.42 -8.86
N ALA A 118 0.74 4.96 -9.18
CA ALA A 118 1.95 5.75 -9.17
C ALA A 118 2.71 5.58 -10.49
N LEU A 119 3.43 6.62 -10.89
CA LEU A 119 4.22 6.64 -12.12
C LEU A 119 5.69 6.87 -11.79
N THR A 120 6.57 6.25 -12.57
CA THR A 120 8.01 6.51 -12.52
C THR A 120 8.35 7.75 -13.34
N LYS A 121 9.59 8.23 -13.24
CA LYS A 121 10.08 9.28 -14.15
C LYS A 121 9.94 8.89 -15.63
N ALA A 122 10.27 7.64 -15.97
CA ALA A 122 10.10 7.11 -17.33
C ALA A 122 8.63 7.11 -17.77
N GLY A 123 7.69 6.80 -16.86
CA GLY A 123 6.26 6.90 -17.13
C GLY A 123 5.79 8.32 -17.42
N PHE A 124 6.30 9.32 -16.68
CA PHE A 124 6.05 10.73 -16.98
C PHE A 124 6.57 11.12 -18.36
N ASP A 125 7.79 10.71 -18.71
CA ASP A 125 8.40 11.02 -20.00
C ASP A 125 7.59 10.44 -21.16
N VAL A 126 7.17 9.18 -21.05
CA VAL A 126 6.33 8.52 -22.06
C VAL A 126 4.96 9.19 -22.21
N LEU A 127 4.44 9.81 -21.15
CA LEU A 127 3.20 10.58 -21.19
C LEU A 127 3.40 12.04 -21.62
N GLY A 128 4.62 12.47 -21.92
CA GLY A 128 4.94 13.84 -22.31
C GLY A 128 4.96 14.84 -21.16
N VAL A 129 5.01 14.36 -19.91
CA VAL A 129 5.21 15.20 -18.72
C VAL A 129 6.71 15.34 -18.50
N THR A 130 7.33 16.21 -19.30
CA THR A 130 8.78 16.37 -19.35
C THR A 130 9.23 17.50 -18.42
N GLY A 131 9.76 17.15 -17.27
CA GLY A 131 10.29 18.09 -16.29
C GLY A 131 10.97 17.36 -15.14
N LYS A 132 11.90 18.02 -14.46
CA LYS A 132 12.50 17.49 -13.23
C LYS A 132 11.59 17.77 -12.05
N LEU A 133 11.43 16.80 -11.15
CA LEU A 133 10.65 16.98 -9.93
C LEU A 133 11.46 17.54 -8.76
N GLN A 134 12.70 17.97 -9.02
CA GLN A 134 13.66 18.42 -8.00
C GLN A 134 14.00 17.31 -6.97
N ASP A 135 13.78 16.07 -7.35
CA ASP A 135 14.20 14.87 -6.65
C ASP A 135 15.13 14.10 -7.60
N THR A 136 16.43 14.18 -7.32
CA THR A 136 17.45 13.58 -8.19
C THR A 136 17.37 12.07 -8.24
N ASP A 137 16.94 11.45 -7.14
CA ASP A 137 16.92 10.00 -7.00
C ASP A 137 15.70 9.44 -7.74
N PHE A 138 14.55 10.13 -7.65
CA PHE A 138 13.39 9.84 -8.48
C PHE A 138 13.69 10.04 -9.98
N ASP A 139 14.33 11.14 -10.34
CA ASP A 139 14.66 11.45 -11.74
C ASP A 139 15.65 10.43 -12.34
N ALA A 140 16.59 9.91 -11.54
CA ALA A 140 17.57 8.90 -11.95
C ALA A 140 17.00 7.47 -11.91
N GLY A 141 16.04 7.21 -11.02
CA GLY A 141 15.46 5.90 -10.77
C GLY A 141 16.30 5.03 -9.83
N GLN A 142 15.63 4.14 -9.10
CA GLN A 142 16.24 3.35 -8.02
C GLN A 142 17.38 2.44 -8.48
N LEU A 143 17.33 1.92 -9.71
CA LEU A 143 18.40 1.07 -10.25
C LEU A 143 19.74 1.81 -10.32
N ALA A 144 19.72 3.11 -10.61
CA ALA A 144 20.93 3.94 -10.66
C ALA A 144 21.53 4.17 -9.27
N ASP A 145 20.70 4.18 -8.23
CA ASP A 145 21.13 4.44 -6.84
C ASP A 145 21.35 3.17 -6.00
N ALA A 146 21.04 1.99 -6.55
CA ALA A 146 21.10 0.71 -5.84
C ALA A 146 22.46 0.45 -5.14
N PHE A 147 23.57 0.91 -5.73
CA PHE A 147 24.89 0.80 -5.08
C PHE A 147 24.96 1.62 -3.77
N ASN A 148 24.51 2.88 -3.80
CA ASN A 148 24.56 3.78 -2.65
C ASN A 148 23.57 3.37 -1.56
N LEU A 149 22.45 2.75 -1.95
CA LEU A 149 21.47 2.15 -1.03
C LEU A 149 22.01 0.89 -0.33
N GLY A 150 23.17 0.37 -0.75
CA GLY A 150 23.81 -0.79 -0.15
C GLY A 150 23.25 -2.12 -0.62
N ASP A 151 22.63 -2.15 -1.80
CA ASP A 151 22.11 -3.38 -2.37
C ASP A 151 23.24 -4.39 -2.64
N ARG A 152 22.89 -5.67 -2.62
CA ARG A 152 23.87 -6.73 -2.86
C ARG A 152 24.27 -6.75 -4.34
N PRO A 153 25.56 -6.93 -4.67
CA PRO A 153 25.98 -7.10 -6.05
C PRO A 153 25.48 -8.45 -6.59
N GLY A 154 24.83 -8.42 -7.74
CA GLY A 154 24.36 -9.59 -8.46
C GLY A 154 25.37 -10.14 -9.46
N PRO A 155 24.99 -11.19 -10.20
CA PRO A 155 25.81 -11.73 -11.28
C PRO A 155 26.21 -10.66 -12.30
N GLY A 156 27.50 -10.59 -12.64
CA GLY A 156 28.04 -9.62 -13.59
C GLY A 156 28.39 -8.25 -12.99
N SER A 157 28.18 -8.04 -11.69
CA SER A 157 28.70 -6.86 -10.99
C SER A 157 30.23 -6.90 -10.93
N THR A 158 30.87 -5.74 -11.12
CA THR A 158 32.33 -5.56 -11.09
C THR A 158 32.69 -4.31 -10.30
N ALA A 159 33.97 -4.12 -10.00
CA ALA A 159 34.44 -2.89 -9.35
C ALA A 159 34.16 -1.61 -10.16
N ALA A 160 34.05 -1.72 -11.50
CA ALA A 160 33.80 -0.59 -12.39
C ALA A 160 32.31 -0.40 -12.74
N LYS A 161 31.48 -1.42 -12.50
CA LYS A 161 30.05 -1.41 -12.83
C LYS A 161 29.28 -2.23 -11.81
N PHE A 162 28.50 -1.55 -10.98
CA PHE A 162 27.59 -2.20 -10.07
C PHE A 162 26.35 -2.70 -10.83
N VAL A 163 25.95 -3.93 -10.53
CA VAL A 163 24.68 -4.51 -10.98
C VAL A 163 24.04 -5.14 -9.73
N PRO A 164 22.84 -4.69 -9.29
CA PRO A 164 22.24 -5.26 -8.09
C PRO A 164 21.75 -6.70 -8.31
N ASP A 165 21.68 -7.47 -7.24
CA ASP A 165 21.13 -8.84 -7.22
C ASP A 165 19.60 -8.83 -7.19
N TRP A 166 18.99 -8.07 -8.09
CA TRP A 166 17.54 -8.06 -8.27
C TRP A 166 17.14 -9.08 -9.33
N GLU A 167 15.90 -9.55 -9.25
CA GLU A 167 15.32 -10.35 -10.33
C GLU A 167 15.39 -9.58 -11.67
N PRO A 168 15.62 -10.27 -12.80
CA PRO A 168 15.81 -9.62 -14.10
C PRO A 168 14.71 -8.62 -14.47
N VAL A 169 13.46 -8.92 -14.11
CA VAL A 169 12.29 -8.05 -14.40
C VAL A 169 12.45 -6.62 -13.84
N TRP A 170 13.20 -6.45 -12.74
CA TRP A 170 13.43 -5.15 -12.09
C TRP A 170 14.65 -4.40 -12.62
N ARG A 171 15.51 -5.06 -13.41
CA ARG A 171 16.77 -4.47 -13.93
C ARG A 171 16.77 -4.26 -15.42
N GLU A 172 16.05 -5.12 -16.14
CA GLU A 172 16.12 -5.20 -17.60
C GLU A 172 14.92 -4.50 -18.27
N ASN A 173 13.82 -4.32 -17.54
CA ASN A 173 12.63 -3.65 -18.04
C ASN A 173 12.52 -2.20 -17.55
N VAL A 174 12.00 -1.33 -18.40
CA VAL A 174 11.63 0.04 -18.00
C VAL A 174 10.19 0.02 -17.52
N LEU A 175 10.01 0.17 -16.21
CA LEU A 175 8.68 0.27 -15.60
C LEU A 175 8.18 1.71 -15.71
N HIS A 176 6.95 1.90 -16.20
CA HIS A 176 6.33 3.21 -16.33
C HIS A 176 5.43 3.54 -15.13
N GLY A 177 4.93 2.53 -14.41
CA GLY A 177 4.20 2.76 -13.18
C GLY A 177 3.78 1.49 -12.46
N VAL A 178 2.98 1.69 -11.41
CA VAL A 178 2.39 0.63 -10.60
C VAL A 178 0.95 0.98 -10.23
N ILE A 179 0.06 0.00 -10.31
CA ILE A 179 -1.29 0.06 -9.76
C ILE A 179 -1.34 -0.81 -8.50
N LEU A 180 -1.79 -0.24 -7.39
CA LEU A 180 -2.01 -0.93 -6.13
C LEU A 180 -3.49 -1.31 -6.04
N ILE A 181 -3.76 -2.55 -5.64
CA ILE A 181 -5.12 -3.05 -5.36
C ILE A 181 -5.13 -3.68 -3.97
N ALA A 182 -5.92 -3.12 -3.06
CA ALA A 182 -6.00 -3.53 -1.66
C ALA A 182 -7.42 -3.83 -1.17
#